data_AF-A0A7I0K6Y7-F1
#
_entry.id   AF-A0A7I0K6Y7-F1
#
_cell.length_a   1.000
_cell.length_b   1.000
_cell.length_c   1.000
_cell.angle_alpha   90.00
_cell.angle_beta   90.00
_cell.angle_gamma   90.00
#
_symmetry.space_group_name_H-M   'P 1'
#
loop_
_entity.id
_entity.type
_entity.pdbx_description
1 polymer ?
#
loop_
_entity_poly.entity_id
_entity_poly.type
_entity_poly.pdbx_seq_one_letter_code
_entity_poly.pdbx_strand_id
1 'polypeptide(L)'
;MSTRPRRRCSIPVAAEPRPASSSPTFVTNDPGGVDPPCVAYLYAPDRKSEQAVQHLQGFVGTLQVDGYAGYKVLADRNTVGVAFCGSHVRHKLHDLAPSGPARIATEALARIAELYRIDSEVRGGSAEERRDIRLARSRIIVDSPSSARRANSPRPSATHSRDG
;
A
#
# COMPACT_ATOMS: atom_id res chain seq x y z
N MET A 1 -25.61 0.37 32.04
CA MET A 1 -24.25 0.29 31.44
C MET A 1 -24.30 -0.75 30.33
N SER A 2 -24.37 -0.30 29.08
CA SER A 2 -24.62 -1.15 27.90
C SER A 2 -23.31 -1.38 27.15
N THR A 3 -22.71 -2.56 27.32
CA THR A 3 -21.65 -3.08 26.45
C THR A 3 -22.20 -3.27 25.04
N ARG A 4 -21.75 -2.46 24.07
CA ARG A 4 -21.96 -2.75 22.63
C ARG A 4 -20.69 -3.37 22.04
N PRO A 5 -20.63 -4.68 21.81
CA PRO A 5 -19.60 -5.26 20.95
C PRO A 5 -20.21 -5.51 19.57
N ARG A 6 -20.07 -4.57 18.62
CA ARG A 6 -20.30 -4.81 17.18
C ARG A 6 -19.47 -3.85 16.33
N ARG A 7 -18.22 -4.19 16.04
CA ARG A 7 -17.54 -3.67 14.84
C ARG A 7 -18.07 -4.46 13.65
N ARG A 8 -19.30 -4.15 13.24
CA ARG A 8 -19.84 -4.61 11.95
C ARG A 8 -19.31 -3.61 10.93
N CYS A 9 -18.52 -4.08 9.96
CA CYS A 9 -18.15 -3.27 8.80
C CYS A 9 -19.45 -2.91 8.06
N SER A 10 -19.97 -1.70 8.32
CA SER A 10 -21.18 -1.18 7.70
C SER A 10 -20.77 -0.20 6.62
N ILE A 11 -20.26 -0.74 5.50
CA ILE A 11 -20.06 0.03 4.29
C ILE A 11 -21.37 -0.10 3.47
N PRO A 12 -22.11 1.00 3.21
CA PRO A 12 -23.35 0.93 2.44
C PRO A 12 -23.05 0.61 0.96
N VAL A 13 -23.68 -0.43 0.42
CA VAL A 13 -23.56 -0.82 -1.01
C VAL A 13 -24.63 -0.06 -1.81
N ALA A 14 -24.21 0.70 -2.83
CA ALA A 14 -25.13 1.34 -3.78
C ALA A 14 -25.51 0.36 -4.91
N ALA A 15 -26.79 0.30 -5.26
CA ALA A 15 -27.42 -0.71 -6.13
C ALA A 15 -27.77 -0.21 -7.55
N GLU A 16 -26.94 0.65 -8.16
CA GLU A 16 -27.22 1.26 -9.47
C GLU A 16 -26.30 0.76 -10.60
N PRO A 17 -26.75 0.76 -11.88
CA PRO A 17 -25.99 0.21 -13.00
C PRO A 17 -24.79 1.08 -13.42
N ARG A 18 -23.76 0.39 -13.93
CA ARG A 18 -22.35 0.81 -13.98
C ARG A 18 -21.96 1.63 -15.24
N PRO A 19 -21.59 2.92 -15.14
CA PRO A 19 -20.92 3.68 -16.20
C PRO A 19 -19.42 3.37 -16.32
N ALA A 20 -18.87 3.58 -17.53
CA ALA A 20 -17.50 3.22 -17.94
C ALA A 20 -16.37 3.94 -17.18
N SER A 21 -16.67 5.07 -16.52
CA SER A 21 -15.71 5.87 -15.75
C SER A 21 -15.55 5.41 -14.30
N SER A 22 -16.28 4.40 -13.83
CA SER A 22 -16.28 4.03 -12.41
C SER A 22 -15.02 3.27 -11.97
N SER A 23 -14.55 3.52 -10.74
CA SER A 23 -13.54 2.70 -10.06
C SER A 23 -14.17 2.09 -8.80
N PRO A 24 -14.21 0.76 -8.66
CA PRO A 24 -14.60 0.15 -7.40
C PRO A 24 -13.54 0.46 -6.33
N THR A 25 -13.97 0.95 -5.16
CA THR A 25 -13.11 0.93 -3.97
C THR A 25 -13.30 -0.42 -3.30
N PHE A 26 -12.24 -1.21 -3.24
CA PHE A 26 -12.22 -2.48 -2.52
C PHE A 26 -11.62 -2.27 -1.14
N VAL A 27 -12.35 -2.67 -0.11
CA VAL A 27 -11.82 -2.75 1.27
C VAL A 27 -11.81 -4.21 1.66
N THR A 28 -10.62 -4.71 2.02
CA THR A 28 -10.42 -6.05 2.59
C THR A 28 -9.80 -5.91 3.97
N ASN A 29 -10.25 -6.71 4.93
CA ASN A 29 -9.56 -6.83 6.22
C ASN A 29 -8.24 -7.60 6.07
N ASP A 30 -7.37 -7.49 7.08
CA ASP A 30 -6.07 -8.17 7.14
C ASP A 30 -6.20 -9.69 6.90
N PRO A 31 -5.53 -10.27 5.88
CA PRO A 31 -5.51 -11.71 5.64
C PRO A 31 -4.93 -12.45 6.86
N GLY A 32 -5.83 -13.10 7.62
CA GLY A 32 -5.53 -13.84 8.84
C GLY A 32 -5.70 -13.04 10.13
N GLY A 33 -6.41 -11.91 10.10
CA GLY A 33 -7.04 -11.34 11.28
C GLY A 33 -8.23 -12.19 11.77
N VAL A 34 -8.69 -11.93 12.99
CA VAL A 34 -9.86 -12.62 13.58
C VAL A 34 -11.19 -12.18 12.96
N ASP A 35 -11.18 -11.05 12.24
CA ASP A 35 -12.36 -10.57 11.53
C ASP A 35 -12.61 -11.41 10.28
N PRO A 36 -13.88 -11.77 9.99
CA PRO A 36 -14.21 -12.51 8.78
C PRO A 36 -13.79 -11.71 7.55
N PRO A 37 -13.30 -12.37 6.48
CA PRO A 37 -12.98 -11.70 5.23
C PRO A 37 -14.23 -10.97 4.72
N CYS A 38 -14.09 -9.68 4.50
CA CYS A 38 -15.14 -8.83 3.95
C CYS A 38 -14.67 -8.27 2.61
N VAL A 39 -15.58 -8.24 1.64
CA VAL A 39 -15.39 -7.54 0.37
C VAL A 39 -16.56 -6.57 0.24
N ALA A 40 -16.25 -5.27 0.17
CA ALA A 40 -17.23 -4.24 -0.12
C ALA A 40 -16.99 -3.68 -1.52
N TYR A 41 -18.09 -3.40 -2.23
CA TYR A 41 -18.10 -2.70 -3.50
C TYR A 41 -18.79 -1.37 -3.31
N LEU A 42 -18.02 -0.30 -3.46
CA LEU A 42 -18.53 1.07 -3.43
C LEU A 42 -18.50 1.64 -4.83
N TYR A 43 -19.68 2.08 -5.27
CA TYR A 43 -19.87 2.72 -6.55
C TYR A 43 -19.92 4.25 -6.38
N ALA A 44 -19.22 4.95 -7.27
CA ALA A 44 -19.33 6.39 -7.44
C ALA A 44 -19.46 6.73 -8.94
N PRO A 45 -20.21 7.80 -9.28
CA PRO A 45 -20.46 8.21 -10.66
C PRO A 45 -19.23 8.80 -11.35
N ASP A 46 -18.26 9.28 -10.58
CA ASP A 46 -16.98 9.77 -11.07
C ASP A 46 -15.83 9.23 -10.20
N ARG A 47 -14.58 9.48 -10.62
CA ARG A 47 -13.38 9.07 -9.88
C ARG A 47 -12.82 10.18 -9.01
N LYS A 48 -13.57 11.26 -8.76
CA LYS A 48 -13.00 12.40 -8.04
C LYS A 48 -12.61 12.01 -6.62
N SER A 49 -11.63 12.71 -6.08
CA SER A 49 -11.03 12.42 -4.78
C SER A 49 -12.05 12.51 -3.62
N GLU A 50 -13.06 13.34 -3.81
CA GLU A 50 -14.22 13.56 -2.95
C GLU A 50 -15.03 12.29 -2.73
N GLN A 51 -15.13 11.43 -3.75
CA GLN A 51 -15.83 10.15 -3.67
C GLN A 51 -15.11 9.20 -2.71
N ALA A 52 -13.78 9.10 -2.83
CA ALA A 52 -12.96 8.27 -1.93
C ALA A 52 -13.03 8.78 -0.48
N VAL A 53 -13.03 10.10 -0.30
CA VAL A 53 -13.23 10.74 1.00
C VAL A 53 -14.58 10.38 1.62
N GLN A 54 -15.66 10.50 0.84
CA GLN A 54 -17.01 10.21 1.32
C GLN A 54 -17.16 8.73 1.71
N HIS A 55 -16.67 7.83 0.86
CA HIS A 55 -16.68 6.38 1.08
C HIS A 55 -15.93 5.94 2.34
N LEU A 56 -14.85 6.64 2.68
CA LEU A 56 -13.97 6.30 3.80
C LEU A 56 -14.15 7.25 4.99
N GLN A 57 -15.26 8.00 5.02
CA GLN A 57 -15.56 8.89 6.13
C GLN A 57 -15.62 8.11 7.45
N GLY A 58 -14.84 8.56 8.44
CA GLY A 58 -14.75 7.92 9.75
C GLY A 58 -13.89 6.66 9.79
N PHE A 59 -13.27 6.25 8.67
CA PHE A 59 -12.27 5.19 8.68
C PHE A 59 -11.01 5.65 9.42
N VAL A 60 -10.49 4.79 10.29
CA VAL A 60 -9.24 4.99 11.03
C VAL A 60 -8.44 3.71 10.93
N GLY A 61 -7.18 3.83 10.50
CA GLY A 61 -6.28 2.70 10.33
C GLY A 61 -5.47 2.78 9.04
N THR A 62 -4.97 1.64 8.58
CA THR A 62 -4.18 1.54 7.35
C THR A 62 -5.06 1.13 6.18
N LEU A 63 -5.08 1.94 5.12
CA LEU A 63 -5.74 1.66 3.86
C LEU A 63 -4.69 1.24 2.82
N GLN A 64 -4.81 0.01 2.29
CA GLN A 64 -4.00 -0.41 1.16
C GLN A 64 -4.63 0.07 -0.16
N VAL A 65 -3.85 0.80 -0.98
CA VAL A 65 -4.32 1.41 -2.23
C VAL A 65 -3.45 1.01 -3.42
N ASP A 66 -4.01 1.08 -4.62
CA ASP A 66 -3.34 0.80 -5.91
C ASP A 66 -2.36 1.91 -6.37
N GLY A 67 -2.34 3.04 -5.67
CA GLY A 67 -1.57 4.23 -6.05
C GLY A 67 -2.35 5.24 -6.89
N TYR A 68 -3.68 5.12 -6.95
CA TYR A 68 -4.52 6.14 -7.55
C TYR A 68 -4.40 7.48 -6.82
N ALA A 69 -4.17 8.55 -7.60
CA ALA A 69 -3.93 9.90 -7.07
C ALA A 69 -5.11 10.45 -6.23
N GLY A 70 -6.33 9.97 -6.48
CA GLY A 70 -7.53 10.36 -5.71
C GLY A 70 -7.47 9.96 -4.24
N TYR A 71 -6.59 9.04 -3.84
CA TYR A 71 -6.40 8.70 -2.42
C TYR A 71 -5.41 9.62 -1.69
N LYS A 72 -4.67 10.50 -2.39
CA LYS A 72 -3.66 11.37 -1.78
C LYS A 72 -4.26 12.28 -0.70
N VAL A 73 -5.45 12.82 -0.95
CA VAL A 73 -6.24 13.62 0.01
C VAL A 73 -6.53 12.88 1.32
N LEU A 74 -6.57 11.54 1.32
CA LEU A 74 -6.79 10.76 2.54
C LEU A 74 -5.54 10.72 3.42
N ALA A 75 -4.36 10.69 2.80
CA ALA A 75 -3.09 10.76 3.52
C ALA A 75 -2.93 12.12 4.23
N ASP A 76 -3.36 13.21 3.57
CA ASP A 76 -3.23 14.57 4.09
C ASP A 76 -4.13 14.84 5.31
N ARG A 77 -5.19 14.03 5.51
CA ARG A 77 -6.13 14.16 6.64
C ARG A 77 -5.65 13.50 7.94
N ASN A 78 -4.45 12.88 7.92
CA ASN A 78 -3.71 12.33 9.08
C ASN A 78 -4.44 11.32 9.99
N THR A 79 -5.62 10.83 9.61
CA THR A 79 -6.35 9.75 10.32
C THR A 79 -6.25 8.40 9.61
N VAL A 80 -5.82 8.40 8.35
CA VAL A 80 -5.70 7.21 7.50
C VAL A 80 -4.25 7.05 7.08
N GLY A 81 -3.61 5.97 7.52
CA GLY A 81 -2.31 5.57 7.00
C GLY A 81 -2.49 4.96 5.61
N VAL A 82 -1.79 5.46 4.60
CA VAL A 82 -1.87 4.92 3.24
C VAL A 82 -0.72 3.95 3.00
N ALA A 83 -1.02 2.70 2.64
CA ALA A 83 -0.06 1.69 2.22
C ALA A 83 -0.25 1.37 0.73
N PHE A 84 0.83 1.33 -0.05
CA PHE A 84 0.71 1.00 -1.47
C PHE A 84 0.69 -0.51 -1.71
N CYS A 85 -0.16 -0.95 -2.63
CA CYS A 85 -0.33 -2.34 -3.00
C CYS A 85 0.90 -2.86 -3.77
N GLY A 86 1.60 -3.86 -3.21
CA GLY A 86 2.80 -4.45 -3.80
C GLY A 86 2.57 -5.04 -5.20
N SER A 87 1.39 -5.58 -5.48
CA SER A 87 1.05 -6.12 -6.81
C SER A 87 1.08 -5.05 -7.91
N HIS A 88 0.54 -3.85 -7.63
CA HIS A 88 0.56 -2.73 -8.58
C HIS A 88 1.97 -2.19 -8.80
N VAL A 89 2.76 -2.09 -7.72
CA VAL A 89 4.18 -1.72 -7.81
C VAL A 89 4.95 -2.72 -8.67
N ARG A 90 4.78 -4.02 -8.41
CA ARG A 90 5.44 -5.09 -9.17
C ARG A 90 5.08 -5.07 -10.65
N HIS A 91 3.80 -4.84 -10.98
CA HIS A 91 3.36 -4.74 -12.38
C HIS A 91 4.09 -3.60 -13.11
N LYS A 92 4.10 -2.39 -12.53
CA LYS A 92 4.84 -1.26 -13.09
C LYS A 92 6.34 -1.54 -13.25
N LEU A 93 6.95 -2.27 -12.32
CA LEU A 93 8.35 -2.64 -12.42
C LEU A 93 8.60 -3.65 -13.56
N HIS A 94 7.67 -4.57 -13.82
CA HIS A 94 7.75 -5.46 -14.98
C HIS A 94 7.66 -4.69 -16.30
N ASP A 95 6.82 -3.66 -16.40
CA ASP A 95 6.72 -2.83 -17.61
C ASP A 95 8.02 -2.07 -17.90
N LEU A 96 8.74 -1.68 -16.85
CA LEU A 96 10.00 -0.92 -16.96
C LEU A 96 11.23 -1.80 -17.20
N ALA A 97 11.22 -3.06 -16.78
CA ALA A 97 12.38 -3.95 -16.86
C ALA A 97 12.91 -4.21 -18.29
N PRO A 98 12.08 -4.35 -19.34
CA PRO A 98 12.54 -4.54 -20.72
C PRO A 98 13.25 -3.32 -21.32
N SER A 99 13.06 -2.12 -20.77
CA SER A 99 13.49 -0.85 -21.39
C SER A 99 15.00 -0.55 -21.28
N GLY A 100 15.86 -1.54 -21.04
CA GLY A 100 17.32 -1.39 -21.05
C GLY A 100 17.90 -0.95 -19.70
N PRO A 101 18.12 0.36 -19.39
CA PRO A 101 18.83 0.81 -18.18
C PRO A 101 18.13 0.55 -16.85
N ALA A 102 17.00 -0.16 -16.84
CA ALA A 102 16.19 -0.40 -15.66
C ALA A 102 16.78 -1.51 -14.75
N ARG A 103 18.11 -1.54 -14.58
CA ARG A 103 18.80 -2.37 -13.56
C ARG A 103 18.13 -2.24 -12.19
N ILE A 104 17.62 -1.06 -11.88
CA ILE A 104 16.83 -0.77 -10.67
C ILE A 104 15.53 -1.56 -10.63
N ALA A 105 14.80 -1.66 -11.75
CA ALA A 105 13.56 -2.42 -11.81
C ALA A 105 13.82 -3.91 -11.65
N THR A 106 14.86 -4.45 -12.31
CA THR A 106 15.28 -5.85 -12.14
C THR A 106 15.71 -6.16 -10.70
N GLU A 107 16.52 -5.28 -10.08
CA GLU A 107 16.90 -5.41 -8.66
C GLU A 107 15.67 -5.35 -7.74
N ALA A 108 14.72 -4.46 -8.02
CA ALA A 108 13.49 -4.36 -7.23
C ALA A 108 12.60 -5.60 -7.38
N LEU A 109 12.46 -6.15 -8.60
CA LEU A 109 11.72 -7.39 -8.85
C LEU A 109 12.36 -8.58 -8.12
N ALA A 110 13.69 -8.69 -8.11
CA ALA A 110 14.39 -9.73 -7.36
C ALA A 110 14.13 -9.64 -5.85
N ARG A 111 14.11 -8.43 -5.28
CA ARG A 111 13.76 -8.22 -3.87
C ARG A 111 12.30 -8.57 -3.58
N ILE A 112 11.37 -8.22 -4.47
CA ILE A 112 9.95 -8.60 -4.33
C ILE A 112 9.79 -10.12 -4.37
N ALA A 113 10.53 -10.82 -5.24
CA ALA A 113 10.52 -12.27 -5.29
C ALA A 113 10.99 -12.89 -3.95
N GLU A 114 12.03 -12.33 -3.34
CA GLU A 114 12.51 -12.76 -2.02
C GLU A 114 11.48 -12.52 -0.91
N LEU A 115 10.77 -11.38 -0.94
CA LEU A 115 9.66 -11.13 -0.01
C LEU A 115 8.55 -12.18 -0.15
N TYR A 116 8.21 -12.56 -1.39
CA TYR A 116 7.21 -13.60 -1.66
C TYR A 116 7.68 -14.99 -1.20
N ARG A 117 8.97 -15.28 -1.29
CA ARG A 117 9.53 -16.52 -0.73
C ARG A 117 9.30 -16.57 0.79
N ILE A 118 9.64 -15.50 1.51
CA ILE A 118 9.39 -15.41 2.95
C ILE A 118 7.90 -15.57 3.27
N ASP A 119 7.01 -14.84 2.56
CA ASP A 119 5.57 -14.93 2.76
C ASP A 119 5.00 -16.33 2.45
N SER A 120 5.63 -17.09 1.54
CA SER A 120 5.24 -18.47 1.24
C SER A 120 5.62 -19.43 2.37
N GLU A 121 6.77 -19.23 3.02
CA GLU A 121 7.26 -20.09 4.11
C GLU A 121 6.46 -19.93 5.39
N VAL A 122 5.98 -18.72 5.67
CA VAL A 122 5.21 -18.42 6.89
C VAL A 122 3.70 -18.63 6.70
N ARG A 123 3.28 -19.08 5.52
CA ARG A 123 1.87 -19.32 5.21
C ARG A 123 1.32 -20.44 6.10
N GLY A 124 0.16 -20.20 6.70
CA GLY A 124 -0.47 -21.14 7.63
C GLY A 124 -0.07 -20.97 9.10
N GLY A 125 0.96 -20.17 9.39
CA GLY A 125 1.28 -19.73 10.75
C GLY A 125 0.27 -18.70 11.28
N SER A 126 0.29 -18.51 12.60
CA SER A 126 -0.52 -17.49 13.28
C SER A 126 -0.18 -16.07 12.80
N ALA A 127 -1.07 -15.10 13.07
CA ALA A 127 -0.82 -13.71 12.71
C ALA A 127 0.43 -13.13 13.41
N GLU A 128 0.71 -13.58 14.64
CA GLU A 128 1.88 -13.17 15.41
C GLU A 128 3.17 -13.74 14.84
N GLU A 129 3.24 -15.06 14.59
CA GLU A 129 4.41 -15.69 13.97
C GLU A 129 4.72 -15.08 12.60
N ARG A 130 3.69 -14.86 11.77
CA ARG A 130 3.88 -14.20 10.47
C ARG A 130 4.44 -12.79 10.64
N ARG A 131 3.96 -12.03 11.62
CA ARG A 131 4.46 -10.67 11.91
C ARG A 131 5.92 -10.71 12.35
N ASP A 132 6.26 -11.57 13.29
CA ASP A 132 7.62 -11.64 13.85
C ASP A 132 8.64 -12.03 12.79
N ILE A 133 8.30 -13.02 11.96
CA ILE A 133 9.18 -13.44 10.86
C ILE A 133 9.33 -12.34 9.81
N ARG A 134 8.26 -11.60 9.48
CA ARG A 134 8.33 -10.44 8.58
C ARG A 134 9.19 -9.32 9.15
N LEU A 135 9.07 -9.04 10.45
CA LEU A 135 9.90 -8.04 11.12
C LEU A 135 11.38 -8.45 11.14
N ALA A 136 11.67 -9.73 11.34
CA ALA A 136 13.04 -10.25 11.37
C ALA A 136 13.69 -10.34 9.97
N ARG A 137 12.95 -10.79 8.95
CA ARG A 137 13.50 -11.13 7.63
C ARG A 137 13.12 -10.13 6.53
N SER A 138 11.83 -9.84 6.39
CA SER A 138 11.32 -8.98 5.32
C SER A 138 11.76 -7.53 5.49
N ARG A 139 11.82 -7.03 6.74
CA ARG A 139 12.24 -5.66 7.04
C ARG A 139 13.62 -5.33 6.49
N ILE A 140 14.58 -6.25 6.61
CA ILE A 140 15.95 -6.07 6.12
C ILE A 140 15.96 -5.86 4.59
N ILE A 141 15.11 -6.56 3.86
CA ILE A 141 15.01 -6.46 2.40
C ILE A 141 14.38 -5.13 1.98
N VAL A 142 13.34 -4.69 2.70
CA VAL A 142 12.62 -3.43 2.45
C VAL A 142 13.52 -2.22 2.76
N ASP A 143 14.20 -2.25 3.91
CA ASP A 143 15.06 -1.17 4.39
C ASP A 143 16.39 -1.11 3.61
N SER A 144 16.78 -2.19 2.93
CA SER A 144 17.99 -2.23 2.12
C SER A 144 17.90 -1.24 0.95
N PRO A 145 18.77 -0.21 0.87
CA PRO A 145 18.74 0.74 -0.23
C PRO A 145 19.05 0.04 -1.56
N SER A 146 18.33 0.39 -2.62
CA SER A 146 18.71 -0.02 -3.98
C SER A 146 20.06 0.59 -4.35
N SER A 147 20.82 -0.09 -5.20
CA SER A 147 22.14 0.37 -5.64
C SER A 147 22.09 1.79 -6.25
N ALA A 148 20.96 2.16 -6.87
CA ALA A 148 20.73 3.49 -7.42
C ALA A 148 20.36 4.57 -6.40
N ARG A 149 19.77 4.23 -5.23
CA ARG A 149 19.51 5.23 -4.17
C ARG A 149 20.82 5.77 -3.58
N ARG A 150 21.88 4.95 -3.59
CA ARG A 150 23.24 5.38 -3.21
C ARG A 150 23.85 6.36 -4.22
N ALA A 151 23.53 6.23 -5.51
CA ALA A 151 24.04 7.09 -6.56
C ALA A 151 23.35 8.46 -6.65
N ASN A 152 22.12 8.59 -6.11
CA ASN A 152 21.29 9.81 -6.20
C ASN A 152 21.24 10.62 -4.89
N SER A 153 22.14 10.35 -3.93
CA SER A 153 22.31 11.24 -2.78
C SER A 153 23.12 12.46 -3.24
N PRO A 154 22.64 13.71 -3.07
CA PRO A 154 23.44 14.88 -3.37
C PRO A 154 24.72 14.79 -2.53
N ARG A 155 25.90 14.81 -3.17
CA ARG A 155 27.13 15.13 -2.42
C ARG A 155 26.87 16.48 -1.76
N PRO A 156 27.04 16.63 -0.43
CA PRO A 156 26.97 17.96 0.15
C PRO A 156 28.06 18.79 -0.54
N SER A 157 27.64 19.83 -1.26
CA SER A 157 28.56 20.83 -1.77
C SER A 157 29.26 21.44 -0.56
N ALA A 158 30.59 21.33 -0.52
CA ALA A 158 31.39 22.06 0.45
C ALA A 158 31.06 23.54 0.28
N THR A 159 30.43 24.12 1.29
CA THR A 159 30.09 25.53 1.32
C THR A 159 31.35 26.35 1.57
N HIS A 160 31.47 27.39 0.76
CA HIS A 160 32.37 28.53 0.80
C HIS A 160 33.25 28.73 2.04
N SER A 161 34.56 28.74 1.81
CA SER A 161 35.50 29.55 2.57
C SER A 161 35.02 31.00 2.57
N ARG A 162 34.65 31.50 3.74
CA ARG A 162 34.77 32.92 4.06
C ARG A 162 36.18 33.10 4.60
N ASP A 163 36.96 33.93 3.94
CA ASP A 163 38.00 34.76 4.56
C ASP A 163 38.48 35.78 3.53
N GLY A 164 38.43 37.07 3.92
CA GLY A 164 38.93 38.22 3.15
C GLY A 164 37.92 39.34 3.03
#